data_AF-A0A7Y6YHA8-F1
#
_entry.id   AF-A0A7Y6YHA8-F1
#
_cell.length_a   1.000
_cell.length_b   1.000
_cell.length_c   1.000
_cell.angle_alpha   90.00
_cell.angle_beta   90.00
_cell.angle_gamma   90.00
#
_symmetry.space_group_name_H-M   'P 1'
#
loop_
_entity.id
_entity.type
_entity.pdbx_description
1 polymer ?
#
loop_
_entity_poly.entity_id
_entity_poly.type
_entity_poly.pdbx_seq_one_letter_code
_entity_poly.pdbx_strand_id
1 'polypeptide(L)'
;MSKVGSIPVQLLNYCTRNHLENPLRVYLYLKYTSGNGVLLHSRELEIQSAVELEWSRRTIRDHLKRLTELNWISKDKEGRVFIRGYQFLSRYLKLRFTATVEMREHDLFKLNYKPYLSGAEVGYISKKKLAIARRSGSIKPDSPQYLLAPQPLSLRLLQDEFNLTPRELLKRLKKAQECGYIRIISCKETTSISPSELKMLQRNNPYDGCYPRYINGKVVLVHPNRYAPTLKYMRWKK
;
A
#
# COMPACT_ATOMS: atom_id res chain seq x y z
N MET A 1 -16.18 -0.13 15.33
CA MET A 1 -15.86 -0.83 14.07
C MET A 1 -14.97 -2.01 14.37
N SER A 2 -15.43 -3.22 14.09
CA SER A 2 -14.72 -4.47 14.40
C SER A 2 -13.44 -4.59 13.54
N LYS A 3 -12.33 -4.90 14.20
CA LYS A 3 -11.10 -5.30 13.53
C LYS A 3 -11.34 -6.63 12.84
N VAL A 4 -10.97 -6.73 11.56
CA VAL A 4 -11.09 -7.96 10.79
C VAL A 4 -9.81 -8.79 10.90
N GLY A 5 -8.65 -8.14 10.87
CA GLY A 5 -7.39 -8.85 11.08
C GLY A 5 -6.15 -7.99 10.91
N SER A 6 -5.04 -8.63 10.56
CA SER A 6 -3.76 -7.97 10.31
C SER A 6 -3.03 -8.67 9.18
N ILE A 7 -2.59 -7.91 8.19
CA ILE A 7 -2.01 -8.44 6.95
C ILE A 7 -0.52 -8.13 6.92
N PRO A 8 0.35 -9.10 6.61
CA PRO A 8 1.76 -8.84 6.39
C PRO A 8 1.96 -7.82 5.27
N VAL A 9 2.67 -6.73 5.54
CA VAL A 9 2.87 -5.66 4.55
C VAL A 9 3.65 -6.18 3.34
N GLN A 10 4.61 -7.07 3.56
CA GLN A 10 5.36 -7.68 2.45
C GLN A 10 4.47 -8.50 1.50
N LEU A 11 3.37 -9.08 1.99
CA LEU A 11 2.40 -9.74 1.13
C LEU A 11 1.65 -8.70 0.28
N LEU A 12 1.26 -7.55 0.86
CA LEU A 12 0.64 -6.46 0.10
C LEU A 12 1.56 -5.97 -1.02
N ASN A 13 2.82 -5.64 -0.69
CA ASN A 13 3.82 -5.20 -1.66
C ASN A 13 4.02 -6.22 -2.78
N TYR A 14 4.10 -7.52 -2.43
CA TYR A 14 4.20 -8.58 -3.42
C TYR A 14 3.00 -8.56 -4.37
N CYS A 15 1.78 -8.43 -3.84
CA CYS A 15 0.57 -8.42 -4.65
C CYS A 15 0.50 -7.20 -5.57
N THR A 16 0.82 -6.01 -5.07
CA THR A 16 0.79 -4.78 -5.87
C THR A 16 1.79 -4.85 -7.03
N ARG A 17 3.03 -5.28 -6.77
CA ARG A 17 4.07 -5.39 -7.80
C ARG A 17 3.75 -6.43 -8.88
N ASN A 18 3.00 -7.48 -8.53
CA ASN A 18 2.62 -8.57 -9.44
C ASN A 18 1.19 -8.44 -9.99
N HIS A 19 0.53 -7.30 -9.77
CA HIS A 19 -0.86 -7.06 -10.19
C HIS A 19 -1.87 -8.10 -9.68
N LEU A 20 -1.66 -8.58 -8.45
CA LEU A 20 -2.49 -9.57 -7.76
C LEU A 20 -3.43 -8.92 -6.72
N GLU A 21 -3.69 -7.61 -6.80
CA GLU A 21 -4.49 -6.93 -5.79
C GLU A 21 -5.92 -7.48 -5.71
N ASN A 22 -6.56 -7.78 -6.87
CA ASN A 22 -7.93 -8.30 -6.89
C ASN A 22 -8.01 -9.76 -6.39
N PRO A 23 -7.15 -10.71 -6.83
CA PRO A 23 -7.05 -12.02 -6.19
C PRO A 23 -6.79 -11.93 -4.68
N LEU A 24 -5.90 -11.03 -4.25
CA LEU A 24 -5.65 -10.80 -2.83
C LEU A 24 -6.91 -10.36 -2.10
N ARG A 25 -7.77 -9.51 -2.69
CA ARG A 25 -9.02 -9.05 -2.07
C ARG A 25 -9.95 -10.23 -1.76
N VAL A 26 -10.11 -11.14 -2.72
CA VAL A 26 -10.88 -12.38 -2.51
C VAL A 26 -10.24 -13.20 -1.41
N TYR A 27 -8.92 -13.45 -1.47
CA TYR A 27 -8.22 -14.22 -0.45
C TYR A 27 -8.41 -13.65 0.96
N LEU A 28 -8.30 -12.33 1.13
CA LEU A 28 -8.47 -11.65 2.41
C LEU A 28 -9.90 -11.76 2.91
N TYR A 29 -10.89 -11.53 2.03
CA TYR A 29 -12.30 -11.74 2.38
C TYR A 29 -12.53 -13.15 2.89
N LEU A 30 -12.17 -14.17 2.09
CA LEU A 30 -12.30 -15.57 2.48
C LEU A 30 -11.60 -15.86 3.81
N LYS A 31 -10.37 -15.36 3.98
CA LYS A 31 -9.54 -15.62 5.17
C LYS A 31 -10.16 -15.11 6.46
N TYR A 32 -10.89 -14.00 6.40
CA TYR A 32 -11.44 -13.37 7.59
C TYR A 32 -12.91 -13.67 7.81
N THR A 33 -13.63 -14.16 6.80
CA THR A 33 -14.98 -14.69 6.96
C THR A 33 -14.99 -16.17 7.35
N SER A 34 -13.93 -16.93 7.02
CA SER A 34 -13.77 -18.31 7.49
C SER A 34 -13.13 -18.38 8.87
N GLY A 35 -13.94 -18.64 9.89
CA GLY A 35 -13.46 -18.77 11.27
C GLY A 35 -12.29 -19.76 11.45
N ASN A 36 -12.34 -20.91 10.77
CA ASN A 36 -11.37 -22.01 10.94
C ASN A 36 -10.55 -22.34 9.68
N GLY A 37 -10.54 -21.47 8.66
CA GLY A 37 -9.77 -21.70 7.42
C GLY A 37 -10.27 -22.81 6.49
N VAL A 38 -11.37 -23.49 6.86
CA VAL A 38 -12.16 -24.37 6.00
C VAL A 38 -13.40 -23.60 5.57
N LEU A 39 -13.63 -23.56 4.26
CA LEU A 39 -14.82 -22.96 3.69
C LEU A 39 -15.69 -24.02 3.01
N LEU A 40 -17.00 -23.76 3.08
CA LEU A 40 -18.08 -24.55 2.47
C LEU A 40 -17.93 -24.66 0.94
N HIS A 41 -18.83 -25.42 0.33
CA HIS A 41 -18.84 -25.76 -1.09
C HIS A 41 -18.57 -24.56 -2.00
N SER A 42 -17.73 -24.75 -3.01
CA SER A 42 -17.29 -23.68 -3.92
C SER A 42 -18.40 -22.79 -4.50
N ARG A 43 -19.60 -23.34 -4.76
CA ARG A 43 -20.75 -22.59 -5.30
C ARG A 43 -21.32 -21.57 -4.33
N GLU A 44 -21.47 -21.91 -3.06
CA GLU A 44 -22.00 -21.00 -2.04
C GLU A 44 -21.03 -19.86 -1.78
N LEU A 45 -19.75 -20.20 -1.68
CA LEU A 45 -18.65 -19.25 -1.55
C LEU A 45 -18.59 -18.28 -2.74
N GLU A 46 -18.78 -18.76 -3.97
CA GLU A 46 -18.89 -17.91 -5.16
C GLU A 46 -20.04 -16.88 -5.04
N ILE A 47 -21.21 -17.32 -4.56
CA ILE A 47 -22.40 -16.47 -4.43
C ILE A 47 -22.20 -15.42 -3.35
N GLN A 48 -21.79 -15.85 -2.14
CA GLN A 48 -21.57 -14.94 -1.01
C GLN A 48 -20.48 -13.91 -1.31
N SER A 49 -19.34 -14.36 -1.86
CA SER A 49 -18.25 -13.45 -2.22
C SER A 49 -18.63 -12.48 -3.33
N ALA A 50 -19.48 -12.89 -4.28
CA ALA A 50 -19.96 -12.02 -5.35
C ALA A 50 -20.80 -10.86 -4.80
N VAL A 51 -21.68 -11.15 -3.84
CA VAL A 51 -22.51 -10.15 -3.16
C VAL A 51 -21.61 -9.20 -2.34
N GLU A 52 -20.81 -9.74 -1.43
CA GLU A 52 -20.03 -8.93 -0.48
C GLU A 52 -18.92 -8.09 -1.14
N LEU A 53 -18.33 -8.57 -2.24
CA LEU A 53 -17.26 -7.85 -2.93
C LEU A 53 -17.76 -6.99 -4.11
N GLU A 54 -19.07 -6.98 -4.36
CA GLU A 54 -19.74 -6.31 -5.48
C GLU A 54 -19.15 -6.71 -6.84
N TRP A 55 -18.98 -8.01 -7.04
CA TRP A 55 -18.40 -8.59 -8.25
C TRP A 55 -19.30 -9.64 -8.87
N SER A 56 -19.16 -9.83 -10.19
CA SER A 56 -19.87 -10.92 -10.85
C SER A 56 -19.36 -12.27 -10.34
N ARG A 57 -20.23 -13.28 -10.31
CA ARG A 57 -19.84 -14.66 -9.98
C ARG A 57 -18.72 -15.20 -10.88
N ARG A 58 -18.72 -14.81 -12.16
CA ARG A 58 -17.65 -15.14 -13.11
C ARG A 58 -16.31 -14.58 -12.64
N THR A 59 -16.26 -13.30 -12.28
CA THR A 59 -15.05 -12.65 -11.76
C THR A 59 -14.54 -13.32 -10.48
N ILE A 60 -15.44 -13.67 -9.55
CA ILE A 60 -15.06 -14.42 -8.34
C ILE A 60 -14.44 -15.77 -8.72
N ARG A 61 -15.09 -16.53 -9.60
CA ARG A 61 -14.57 -17.83 -10.06
C ARG A 61 -13.18 -17.72 -10.67
N ASP A 62 -12.95 -16.72 -11.51
CA ASP A 62 -11.64 -16.47 -12.14
C ASP A 62 -10.57 -16.16 -11.08
N HIS A 63 -10.91 -15.36 -10.06
CA HIS A 63 -10.01 -15.09 -8.94
C HIS A 63 -9.77 -16.32 -8.06
N LEU A 64 -10.78 -17.15 -7.80
CA LEU A 64 -10.61 -18.41 -7.06
C LEU A 64 -9.72 -19.40 -7.82
N LYS A 65 -9.90 -19.51 -9.15
CA LYS A 65 -9.01 -20.29 -10.00
C LYS A 65 -7.58 -19.77 -9.89
N ARG A 66 -7.40 -18.45 -10.01
CA ARG A 66 -6.09 -17.82 -9.86
C ARG A 66 -5.45 -18.07 -8.50
N LEU A 67 -6.21 -17.98 -7.41
CA LEU A 67 -5.73 -18.28 -6.05
C LEU A 67 -5.34 -19.76 -5.89
N THR A 68 -6.02 -20.66 -6.59
CA THR A 68 -5.67 -22.09 -6.62
C THR A 68 -4.35 -22.31 -7.37
N GLU A 69 -4.18 -21.68 -8.54
CA GLU A 69 -2.93 -21.71 -9.33
C GLU A 69 -1.75 -21.13 -8.53
N LEU A 70 -1.98 -20.07 -7.77
CA LEU A 70 -0.98 -19.46 -6.89
C LEU A 70 -0.71 -20.28 -5.62
N ASN A 71 -1.45 -21.37 -5.38
CA ASN A 71 -1.40 -22.20 -4.18
C ASN A 71 -1.69 -21.42 -2.89
N TRP A 72 -2.58 -20.41 -2.95
CA TRP A 72 -3.03 -19.66 -1.78
C TRP A 72 -4.28 -20.28 -1.16
N ILE A 73 -5.02 -21.03 -1.97
CA ILE A 73 -6.10 -21.91 -1.55
C ILE A 73 -5.90 -23.29 -2.19
N SER A 74 -6.45 -24.33 -1.58
CA SER A 74 -6.54 -25.67 -2.16
C SER A 74 -7.97 -26.19 -2.11
N LYS A 75 -8.28 -27.18 -2.95
CA LYS A 75 -9.57 -27.87 -2.96
C LYS A 75 -9.37 -29.35 -2.67
N ASP A 76 -10.28 -29.96 -1.91
CA ASP A 76 -10.37 -31.42 -1.80
C ASP A 76 -11.19 -32.02 -2.95
N LYS A 77 -11.42 -33.34 -2.90
CA LYS A 77 -12.19 -34.08 -3.90
C LYS A 77 -13.67 -33.67 -3.89
N GLU A 78 -14.16 -33.29 -2.73
CA GLU A 78 -15.53 -32.83 -2.47
C GLU A 78 -15.73 -31.35 -2.85
N GLY A 79 -14.66 -30.65 -3.24
CA GLY A 79 -14.71 -29.25 -3.66
C GLY A 79 -14.81 -28.23 -2.52
N ARG A 80 -14.47 -28.63 -1.29
CA ARG A 80 -14.28 -27.74 -0.13
C ARG A 80 -12.99 -26.95 -0.31
N VAL A 81 -13.00 -25.69 0.10
CA VAL A 81 -11.87 -24.78 -0.11
C VAL A 81 -11.12 -24.60 1.20
N PHE A 82 -9.80 -24.82 1.17
CA PHE A 82 -8.90 -24.63 2.31
C PHE A 82 -8.01 -23.42 2.05
N ILE A 83 -7.97 -22.49 3.00
CA ILE A 83 -7.18 -21.26 2.87
C ILE A 83 -5.80 -21.46 3.50
N ARG A 84 -4.74 -21.22 2.74
CA ARG A 84 -3.37 -21.27 3.27
C ARG A 84 -3.11 -20.09 4.21
N GLY A 85 -2.51 -20.37 5.36
CA GLY A 85 -2.13 -19.34 6.33
C GLY A 85 -0.95 -18.49 5.85
N TYR A 86 -0.76 -17.32 6.49
CA TYR A 86 0.35 -16.42 6.16
C TYR A 86 1.73 -17.06 6.33
N GLN A 87 1.93 -17.93 7.33
CA GLN A 87 3.19 -18.66 7.50
C GLN A 87 3.50 -19.59 6.32
N PHE A 88 2.47 -20.20 5.71
CA PHE A 88 2.64 -20.99 4.49
C PHE A 88 3.04 -20.08 3.32
N LEU A 89 2.29 -19.00 3.09
CA LEU A 89 2.58 -18.04 2.02
C LEU A 89 3.98 -17.41 2.14
N SER A 90 4.39 -17.08 3.36
CA SER A 90 5.74 -16.59 3.67
C SER A 90 6.83 -17.54 3.14
N ARG A 91 6.71 -18.84 3.44
CA ARG A 91 7.66 -19.87 2.98
C ARG A 91 7.56 -20.09 1.48
N TYR A 92 6.34 -20.25 0.96
CA TYR A 92 6.09 -20.58 -0.44
C TYR A 92 6.54 -19.46 -1.39
N LEU A 93 6.24 -18.20 -1.06
CA LEU A 93 6.62 -17.03 -1.86
C LEU A 93 8.02 -16.50 -1.51
N LYS A 94 8.74 -17.17 -0.58
CA LYS A 94 10.05 -16.74 -0.07
C LYS A 94 10.05 -15.29 0.46
N LEU A 95 8.95 -14.88 1.09
CA LEU A 95 8.78 -13.54 1.65
C LEU A 95 9.17 -13.51 3.13
N ARG A 96 9.95 -12.51 3.53
CA ARG A 96 10.27 -12.29 4.95
C ARG A 96 9.30 -11.29 5.57
N PHE A 97 8.29 -11.80 6.29
CA PHE A 97 7.34 -10.93 7.00
C PHE A 97 7.98 -10.29 8.23
N THR A 98 7.95 -8.95 8.29
CA THR A 98 8.50 -8.18 9.41
C THR A 98 7.46 -7.32 10.11
N ALA A 99 6.41 -6.93 9.39
CA ALA A 99 5.39 -6.04 9.88
C ALA A 99 4.03 -6.42 9.31
N THR A 100 2.98 -6.12 10.06
CA THR A 100 1.61 -6.20 9.62
C THR A 100 0.94 -4.86 9.72
N VAL A 101 -0.08 -4.65 8.89
CA VAL A 101 -1.00 -3.53 8.98
C VAL A 101 -2.38 -4.04 9.40
N GLU A 102 -3.06 -3.31 10.28
CA GLU A 102 -4.43 -3.62 10.67
C GLU A 102 -5.37 -3.43 9.47
N MET A 103 -6.33 -4.34 9.31
CA MET A 103 -7.41 -4.21 8.32
C MET A 103 -8.76 -4.28 9.02
N ARG A 104 -9.67 -3.43 8.57
CA ARG A 104 -11.08 -3.37 8.95
C ARG A 104 -11.94 -3.84 7.79
N GLU A 105 -13.20 -4.14 8.08
CA GLU A 105 -14.13 -4.70 7.09
C GLU A 105 -14.36 -3.76 5.91
N HIS A 106 -14.59 -2.48 6.19
CA HIS A 106 -14.79 -1.48 5.14
C HIS A 106 -13.57 -1.28 4.24
N ASP A 107 -12.37 -1.68 4.66
CA ASP A 107 -11.16 -1.63 3.82
C ASP A 107 -11.26 -2.64 2.67
N LEU A 108 -12.08 -3.70 2.81
CA LEU A 108 -12.34 -4.66 1.73
C LEU A 108 -13.35 -4.16 0.71
N PHE A 109 -14.02 -3.03 0.92
CA PHE A 109 -15.00 -2.52 -0.04
C PHE A 109 -14.32 -1.92 -1.28
N LYS A 110 -15.01 -1.98 -2.42
CA LYS A 110 -14.46 -1.67 -3.75
C LYS A 110 -13.80 -0.29 -3.81
N LEU A 111 -14.41 0.71 -3.17
CA LEU A 111 -13.92 2.09 -3.16
C LEU A 111 -12.69 2.27 -2.27
N ASN A 112 -12.56 1.46 -1.22
CA ASN A 112 -11.57 1.62 -0.16
C ASN A 112 -10.36 0.72 -0.33
N TYR A 113 -10.50 -0.42 -0.99
CA TYR A 113 -9.48 -1.46 -1.04
C TYR A 113 -8.16 -1.02 -1.67
N LYS A 114 -8.18 -0.48 -2.89
CA LYS A 114 -6.94 0.01 -3.53
C LYS A 114 -6.33 1.22 -2.81
N PRO A 115 -7.13 2.20 -2.34
CA PRO A 115 -6.63 3.26 -1.46
C PRO A 115 -5.98 2.72 -0.17
N TYR A 116 -6.58 1.72 0.48
CA TYR A 116 -6.05 1.06 1.66
C TYR A 116 -4.69 0.44 1.39
N LEU A 117 -4.56 -0.37 0.32
CA LEU A 117 -3.28 -0.96 -0.08
C LEU A 117 -2.21 0.12 -0.27
N SER A 118 -2.54 1.17 -1.00
CA SER A 118 -1.60 2.26 -1.28
C SER A 118 -1.15 2.98 0.00
N GLY A 119 -2.07 3.23 0.92
CA GLY A 119 -1.76 3.82 2.21
C GLY A 119 -0.93 2.91 3.12
N ALA A 120 -1.21 1.60 3.09
CA ALA A 120 -0.46 0.59 3.83
C ALA A 120 1.01 0.49 3.36
N GLU A 121 1.24 0.49 2.06
CA GLU A 121 2.58 0.37 1.50
C GLU A 121 3.40 1.64 1.73
N VAL A 122 2.85 2.81 1.39
CA VAL A 122 3.53 4.11 1.60
C VAL A 122 3.82 4.36 3.07
N GLY A 123 2.85 4.04 3.94
CA GLY A 123 3.02 4.19 5.37
C GLY A 123 4.11 3.29 5.94
N TYR A 124 4.23 2.06 5.44
CA TYR A 124 5.34 1.17 5.79
C TYR A 124 6.69 1.70 5.30
N ILE A 125 6.78 2.16 4.04
CA ILE A 125 8.02 2.74 3.48
C ILE A 125 8.45 3.97 4.31
N SER A 126 7.51 4.86 4.63
CA SER A 126 7.75 6.04 5.48
C SER A 126 8.31 5.65 6.85
N LYS A 127 7.70 4.66 7.52
CA LYS A 127 8.19 4.15 8.82
C LYS A 127 9.55 3.46 8.70
N LYS A 128 9.78 2.69 7.64
CA LYS A 128 11.06 2.01 7.39
C LYS A 128 12.18 3.03 7.18
N LYS A 129 11.95 4.07 6.37
CA LYS A 129 12.92 5.15 6.15
C LYS A 129 13.27 5.87 7.45
N LEU A 130 12.27 6.19 8.26
CA LEU A 130 12.49 6.78 9.58
C LEU A 130 13.30 5.86 10.51
N ALA A 131 13.01 4.55 10.53
CA ALA A 131 13.76 3.60 11.33
C ALA A 131 15.23 3.47 10.90
N ILE A 132 15.52 3.52 9.59
CA ILE A 132 16.89 3.52 9.06
C ILE A 132 17.63 4.80 9.45
N ALA A 133 16.99 5.96 9.30
CA ALA A 133 17.57 7.25 9.68
C ALA A 133 17.90 7.32 11.19
N ARG A 134 17.08 6.68 12.03
CA ARG A 134 17.34 6.54 13.48
C ARG A 134 18.55 5.66 13.77
N ARG A 135 18.66 4.52 13.10
CA ARG A 135 19.76 3.56 13.32
C ARG A 135 21.11 4.06 12.82
N SER A 136 21.11 4.85 11.75
CA SER A 136 22.31 5.46 11.17
C SER A 136 22.80 6.70 11.94
N GLY A 137 22.04 7.18 12.94
CA GLY A 137 22.37 8.40 13.67
C GLY A 137 22.11 9.70 12.90
N SER A 138 21.58 9.62 11.68
CA SER A 138 21.24 10.77 10.84
C SER A 138 20.14 11.66 11.45
N ILE A 139 19.33 11.12 12.37
CA ILE A 139 18.33 11.89 13.13
C ILE A 139 18.56 11.61 14.61
N LYS A 140 19.00 12.63 15.34
CA LYS A 140 19.08 12.57 16.81
C LYS A 140 17.68 12.71 17.42
N PRO A 141 17.36 12.01 18.52
CA PRO A 141 16.04 12.07 19.19
C PRO A 141 15.59 13.49 19.54
N ASP A 142 16.53 14.37 19.89
CA ASP A 142 16.23 15.73 20.35
C ASP A 142 16.36 16.79 19.24
N SER A 143 16.59 16.36 18.00
CA SER A 143 16.74 17.31 16.89
C SER A 143 15.37 17.83 16.40
N PRO A 144 15.26 19.09 15.94
CA PRO A 144 14.05 19.57 15.27
C PRO A 144 13.61 18.69 14.08
N GLN A 145 14.57 18.01 13.44
CA GLN A 145 14.33 17.02 12.38
C GLN A 145 13.58 15.78 12.86
N TYR A 146 13.70 15.44 14.15
CA TYR A 146 12.92 14.39 14.81
C TYR A 146 11.42 14.75 14.88
N LEU A 147 11.12 16.02 15.18
CA LEU A 147 9.75 16.56 15.22
C LEU A 147 9.12 16.62 13.82
N LEU A 148 9.95 16.69 12.78
CA LEU A 148 9.55 16.78 11.38
C LEU A 148 9.14 15.44 10.73
N ALA A 149 9.03 14.35 11.51
CA ALA A 149 8.49 13.08 11.04
C ALA A 149 7.06 13.27 10.49
N PRO A 150 6.75 12.84 9.25
CA PRO A 150 7.43 11.80 8.47
C PRO A 150 8.57 12.28 7.56
N GLN A 151 9.48 11.38 7.22
CA GLN A 151 10.57 11.65 6.28
C GLN A 151 10.05 11.85 4.85
N PRO A 152 10.67 12.71 4.04
CA PRO A 152 10.28 12.92 2.64
C PRO A 152 10.51 11.66 1.80
N LEU A 153 9.57 11.33 0.93
CA LEU A 153 9.67 10.23 -0.04
C LEU A 153 9.56 10.82 -1.45
N SER A 154 10.54 10.53 -2.31
CA SER A 154 10.47 10.93 -3.71
C SER A 154 9.42 10.12 -4.45
N LEU A 155 8.79 10.71 -5.46
CA LEU A 155 7.83 10.00 -6.30
C LEU A 155 8.50 8.83 -7.02
N ARG A 156 9.75 9.00 -7.45
CA ARG A 156 10.57 7.95 -8.09
C ARG A 156 10.75 6.72 -7.19
N LEU A 157 11.14 6.93 -5.92
CA LEU A 157 11.23 5.84 -4.95
C LEU A 157 9.91 5.07 -4.83
N LEU A 158 8.79 5.77 -4.78
CA LEU A 158 7.48 5.14 -4.71
C LEU A 158 7.09 4.45 -6.02
N GLN A 159 7.52 4.93 -7.19
CA GLN A 159 7.29 4.24 -8.47
C GLN A 159 8.01 2.90 -8.49
N ASP A 160 9.29 2.88 -8.10
CA ASP A 160 10.11 1.67 -8.06
C ASP A 160 9.53 0.65 -7.08
N GLU A 161 9.00 1.12 -5.95
CA GLU A 161 8.38 0.26 -4.93
C GLU A 161 7.03 -0.33 -5.38
N PHE A 162 6.22 0.44 -6.11
CA PHE A 162 4.88 0.03 -6.53
C PHE A 162 4.86 -0.64 -7.92
N ASN A 163 5.91 -0.47 -8.72
CA ASN A 163 5.94 -0.82 -10.14
C ASN A 163 4.79 -0.17 -10.94
N LEU A 164 4.56 1.13 -10.73
CA LEU A 164 3.47 1.89 -11.36
C LEU A 164 3.98 3.16 -12.06
N THR A 165 3.24 3.60 -13.07
CA THR A 165 3.50 4.91 -13.71
C THR A 165 3.28 6.06 -12.73
N PRO A 166 3.98 7.20 -12.90
CA PRO A 166 3.76 8.40 -12.08
C PRO A 166 2.29 8.81 -11.96
N ARG A 167 1.56 8.78 -13.08
CA ARG A 167 0.16 9.21 -13.13
C ARG A 167 -0.74 8.29 -12.31
N GLU A 168 -0.56 6.97 -12.44
CA GLU A 168 -1.34 6.01 -11.68
C GLU A 168 -1.03 6.10 -10.18
N LEU A 169 0.26 6.18 -9.83
CA LEU A 169 0.69 6.31 -8.45
C LEU A 169 0.11 7.56 -7.79
N LEU A 170 0.21 8.73 -8.44
CA LEU A 170 -0.38 9.97 -7.92
C LEU A 170 -1.90 9.85 -7.72
N LYS A 171 -2.61 9.20 -8.66
CA LYS A 171 -4.05 8.93 -8.53
C LYS A 171 -4.35 8.02 -7.33
N ARG A 172 -3.56 6.96 -7.12
CA ARG A 172 -3.70 6.05 -5.97
C ARG A 172 -3.43 6.77 -4.65
N LEU A 173 -2.36 7.58 -4.58
CA LEU A 173 -2.01 8.35 -3.39
C LEU A 173 -3.07 9.40 -3.03
N LYS A 174 -3.61 10.11 -4.02
CA LYS A 174 -4.71 11.06 -3.81
C LYS A 174 -5.93 10.37 -3.19
N LYS A 175 -6.34 9.22 -3.74
CA LYS A 175 -7.45 8.46 -3.17
C LYS A 175 -7.15 7.92 -1.78
N ALA A 176 -5.93 7.45 -1.53
CA ALA A 176 -5.51 7.01 -0.19
C ALA A 176 -5.58 8.15 0.84
N GLN A 177 -5.29 9.38 0.41
CA GLN A 177 -5.47 10.58 1.24
C GLN A 177 -6.95 10.90 1.46
N GLU A 178 -7.77 10.88 0.41
CA GLU A 178 -9.22 11.12 0.49
C GLU A 178 -9.93 10.12 1.41
N CYS A 179 -9.54 8.85 1.37
CA CYS A 179 -10.03 7.80 2.28
C CYS A 179 -9.40 7.86 3.69
N GLY A 180 -8.48 8.79 3.95
CA GLY A 180 -7.88 8.98 5.27
C GLY A 180 -6.83 7.94 5.68
N TYR A 181 -6.30 7.12 4.75
CA TYR A 181 -5.27 6.11 5.03
C TYR A 181 -3.86 6.68 5.17
N ILE A 182 -3.63 7.85 4.58
CA ILE A 182 -2.39 8.62 4.68
C ILE A 182 -2.70 10.11 4.73
N ARG A 183 -1.84 10.88 5.40
CA ARG A 183 -1.78 12.34 5.26
C ARG A 183 -0.58 12.70 4.41
N ILE A 184 -0.80 13.50 3.37
CA ILE A 184 0.26 14.01 2.49
C ILE A 184 0.59 15.43 2.92
N ILE A 185 1.84 15.63 3.33
CA ILE A 185 2.37 16.94 3.72
C ILE A 185 3.29 17.39 2.59
N SER A 186 2.80 18.33 1.79
CA SER A 186 3.61 18.98 0.75
C SER A 186 4.49 20.04 1.36
N CYS A 187 5.78 20.02 1.03
CA CYS A 187 6.71 21.07 1.43
C CYS A 187 7.05 21.90 0.20
N LYS A 188 6.72 23.18 0.26
CA LYS A 188 7.01 24.16 -0.79
C LYS A 188 7.74 25.32 -0.14
N GLU A 189 8.75 25.81 -0.82
CA GLU A 189 9.56 26.93 -0.36
C GLU A 189 9.48 28.04 -1.41
N THR A 190 9.10 29.23 -0.97
CA THR A 190 9.05 30.40 -1.87
C THR A 190 10.47 30.83 -2.18
N THR A 191 10.76 31.10 -3.44
CA THR A 191 12.08 31.58 -3.86
C THR A 191 12.02 33.02 -4.33
N SER A 192 13.16 33.69 -4.28
CA SER A 192 13.39 35.01 -4.89
C SER A 192 13.63 34.94 -6.40
N ILE A 193 13.60 33.74 -6.99
CA ILE A 193 13.94 33.49 -8.39
C ILE A 193 12.85 34.05 -9.29
N SER A 194 13.26 34.78 -10.32
CA SER A 194 12.35 35.34 -11.31
C SER A 194 11.80 34.24 -12.24
N PRO A 195 10.58 34.39 -12.80
CA PRO A 195 10.03 33.43 -13.75
C PRO A 195 10.89 33.19 -14.99
N SER A 196 11.69 34.19 -15.40
CA SER A 196 12.63 34.10 -16.52
C SER A 196 13.78 33.14 -16.24
N GLU A 197 14.25 33.04 -14.99
CA GLU A 197 15.36 32.16 -14.59
C GLU A 197 14.92 30.70 -14.39
N LEU A 198 13.61 30.45 -14.26
CA LEU A 198 13.04 29.12 -14.04
C LEU A 198 13.41 28.13 -15.14
N LYS A 199 13.36 28.55 -16.42
CA LYS A 199 13.66 27.67 -17.56
C LYS A 199 15.12 27.21 -17.56
N MET A 200 16.05 28.06 -17.09
CA MET A 200 17.45 27.68 -16.97
C MET A 200 17.65 26.65 -15.86
N LEU A 201 17.01 26.84 -14.70
CA LEU A 201 17.10 25.91 -13.57
C LEU A 201 16.49 24.55 -13.89
N GLN A 202 15.37 24.49 -14.64
CA GLN A 202 14.73 23.24 -15.02
C GLN A 202 15.58 22.40 -16.00
N ARG A 203 16.44 23.02 -16.81
CA ARG A 203 17.33 22.30 -17.73
C ARG A 203 18.50 21.62 -17.02
N ASN A 204 18.95 22.19 -15.90
CA ASN A 204 20.17 21.76 -15.22
C ASN A 204 19.93 20.90 -13.98
N ASN A 205 18.67 20.64 -13.60
CA ASN A 205 18.36 19.97 -12.35
C ASN A 205 18.12 18.45 -12.55
N PRO A 206 19.06 17.58 -12.15
CA PRO A 206 18.82 16.14 -12.14
C PRO A 206 17.74 15.83 -11.08
N TYR A 207 16.77 15.00 -11.44
CA TYR A 207 15.50 14.73 -10.74
C TYR A 207 15.57 14.13 -9.31
N ASP A 208 16.65 14.31 -8.55
CA ASP A 208 16.80 13.84 -7.17
C ASP A 208 16.83 15.01 -6.17
N GLY A 209 15.66 15.58 -5.87
CA GLY A 209 15.54 16.59 -4.83
C GLY A 209 14.34 17.52 -4.95
N CYS A 210 14.54 18.78 -4.56
CA CYS A 210 13.59 19.85 -4.79
C CYS A 210 13.65 20.30 -6.25
N TYR A 211 12.49 20.63 -6.82
CA TYR A 211 12.41 21.13 -8.19
C TYR A 211 11.62 22.44 -8.25
N PRO A 212 12.08 23.43 -9.02
CA PRO A 212 11.41 24.72 -9.10
C PRO A 212 10.14 24.63 -9.97
N ARG A 213 9.07 25.28 -9.53
CA ARG A 213 7.78 25.33 -10.22
C ARG A 213 7.16 26.71 -10.10
N TYR A 214 6.52 27.18 -11.16
CA TYR A 214 5.73 28.40 -11.13
C TYR A 214 4.32 28.12 -10.59
N ILE A 215 3.93 28.76 -9.49
CA ILE A 215 2.61 28.61 -8.84
C ILE A 215 2.15 30.00 -8.38
N ASN A 216 0.95 30.41 -8.76
CA ASN A 216 0.30 31.65 -8.32
C ASN A 216 1.21 32.89 -8.41
N GLY A 217 1.88 33.08 -9.54
CA GLY A 217 2.73 34.26 -9.77
C GLY A 217 4.15 34.17 -9.20
N LYS A 218 4.52 33.08 -8.51
CA LYS A 218 5.81 32.94 -7.84
C LYS A 218 6.53 31.64 -8.24
N VAL A 219 7.86 31.69 -8.28
CA VAL A 219 8.68 30.48 -8.38
C VAL A 219 8.82 29.89 -6.98
N VAL A 220 8.44 28.63 -6.84
CA VAL A 220 8.57 27.87 -5.59
C VAL A 220 9.42 26.62 -5.82
N LEU A 221 10.25 26.25 -4.84
CA LEU A 221 10.89 24.94 -4.80
C LEU A 221 9.90 23.95 -4.20
N VAL A 222 9.56 22.93 -4.98
CA VAL A 222 8.71 21.82 -4.55
C VAL A 222 9.61 20.72 -4.04
N HIS A 223 9.53 20.44 -2.75
CA HIS A 223 10.28 19.37 -2.11
C HIS A 223 9.49 18.04 -2.19
N PRO A 224 10.16 16.88 -2.10
CA PRO A 224 9.47 15.60 -2.03
C PRO A 224 8.45 15.58 -0.87
N ASN A 225 7.27 15.02 -1.15
CA ASN A 225 6.20 14.95 -0.17
C ASN A 225 6.58 14.08 1.03
N ARG A 226 6.03 14.42 2.19
CA ARG A 226 6.10 13.57 3.37
C ARG A 226 4.77 12.86 3.55
N TYR A 227 4.82 11.59 3.95
CA TYR A 227 3.64 10.74 4.05
C TYR A 227 3.48 10.24 5.48
N ALA A 228 2.45 10.74 6.17
CA ALA A 228 2.11 10.35 7.54
C ALA A 228 1.07 9.23 7.50
N PRO A 229 1.45 7.98 7.87
CA PRO A 229 0.47 6.91 7.97
C PRO A 229 -0.55 7.16 9.07
N THR A 230 -1.81 6.90 8.79
CA THR A 230 -2.88 6.84 9.81
C THR A 230 -3.18 5.40 10.22
N LEU A 231 -2.86 4.43 9.35
CA LEU A 231 -3.02 3.00 9.60
C LEU A 231 -2.14 2.52 10.77
N LYS A 232 -2.64 1.51 11.49
CA LYS A 232 -1.94 0.88 12.61
C LYS A 232 -1.04 -0.25 12.10
N TYR A 233 0.24 -0.18 12.46
CA TYR A 233 1.25 -1.18 12.09
C TYR A 233 1.73 -1.89 13.34
N MET A 234 1.98 -3.19 13.22
CA MET A 234 2.47 -4.05 14.30
C MET A 234 3.64 -4.88 13.80
N ARG A 235 4.50 -5.32 14.73
CA ARG A 235 5.55 -6.30 14.41
C ARG A 235 4.89 -7.64 14.11
N TRP A 236 5.35 -8.32 13.06
CA TRP A 236 4.91 -9.69 12.78
C TRP A 236 5.32 -10.60 13.94
N LYS A 237 4.34 -11.29 14.56
CA LYS A 237 4.57 -12.34 15.55
C LYS A 237 4.48 -13.69 14.82
N LYS A 238 5.49 -14.54 15.03
CA LYS A 238 5.51 -15.87 14.43
C LYS A 238 4.47 -16.76 15.09
#